data_AF-A0A920MSI6-F1
#
_entry.id   AF-A0A920MSI6-F1
#
_cell.length_a   1.000
_cell.length_b   1.000
_cell.length_c   1.000
_cell.angle_alpha   90.00
_cell.angle_beta   90.00
_cell.angle_gamma   90.00
#
_symmetry.space_group_name_H-M   'P 1'
#
loop_
_entity.id
_entity.type
_entity.pdbx_description
1 polymer ?
#
loop_
_entity_poly.entity_id
_entity_poly.type
_entity_poly.pdbx_seq_one_letter_code
_entity_poly.pdbx_strand_id
1 'polypeptide(L)' 'MNYEHMFKTTIYNISFMEIIDYEGEIRNNAHSEIKWVKFSNLLEYDFISGDDRFIQSFLKSKSK' A
#
# COMPACT_ATOMS: atom_id res chain seq x y z
N MET A 1 3.90 -9.51 -0.36
CA MET A 1 4.98 -9.24 0.61
C MET A 1 4.41 -9.35 2.00
N ASN A 2 5.05 -10.11 2.90
CA ASN A 2 4.50 -10.36 4.24
C ASN A 2 5.51 -9.92 5.30
N TYR A 3 5.06 -9.24 6.35
CA TYR A 3 5.90 -8.90 7.49
C TYR A 3 5.11 -8.59 8.76
N GLU A 4 5.81 -8.71 9.88
CA GLU A 4 5.36 -8.22 11.17
C GLU A 4 5.66 -6.72 11.28
N HIS A 5 4.64 -5.94 11.62
CA HIS A 5 4.73 -4.53 11.93
C HIS A 5 4.33 -4.30 13.38
N MET A 6 5.24 -3.75 14.19
CA MET A 6 4.91 -3.34 15.55
C MET A 6 4.38 -1.92 15.54
N PHE A 7 3.16 -1.73 16.03
CA PHE A 7 2.57 -0.42 16.25
C PHE A 7 2.15 -0.28 17.71
N LYS A 8 2.75 0.68 18.41
CA LYS A 8 2.66 0.85 19.88
C LYS A 8 3.09 -0.44 20.59
N THR A 9 2.15 -1.25 21.05
CA THR A 9 2.40 -2.50 21.78
C THR A 9 1.83 -3.74 21.08
N THR A 10 1.27 -3.57 19.88
CA THR A 10 0.61 -4.64 19.13
C THR A 10 1.41 -4.99 17.89
N ILE A 11 1.56 -6.29 17.63
CA ILE A 11 2.20 -6.81 16.42
C ILE A 11 1.10 -7.13 15.41
N TYR A 12 1.21 -6.53 14.23
CA TYR A 12 0.33 -6.77 13.10
C TYR A 12 1.07 -7.60 12.05
N ASN A 13 0.45 -8.71 11.65
CA ASN A 13 0.91 -9.48 10.50
C ASN A 13 0.29 -8.90 9.24
N ILE A 14 1.08 -8.18 8.44
CA ILE A 14 0.60 -7.49 7.24
C ILE A 14 1.04 -8.27 6.00
N SER A 15 0.10 -8.47 5.08
CA SER A 15 0.33 -9.14 3.80
C SER A 15 -0.19 -8.28 2.66
N PHE A 16 0.71 -7.91 1.74
CA PHE A 16 0.39 -7.15 0.53
C PHE A 16 0.29 -8.08 -0.68
N MET A 17 -0.78 -7.92 -1.47
CA MET A 17 -1.04 -8.68 -2.70
C MET A 17 -1.15 -7.73 -3.89
N GLU A 18 -0.66 -8.17 -5.05
CA GLU A 18 -0.86 -7.47 -6.32
C GLU A 18 -2.14 -7.99 -6.97
N ILE A 19 -3.06 -7.07 -7.30
CA ILE A 19 -4.27 -7.38 -8.06
C ILE A 19 -3.99 -6.97 -9.51
N ILE A 20 -3.83 -7.95 -10.38
CA ILE A 20 -3.53 -7.74 -11.81
C ILE A 20 -4.79 -7.68 -12.68
N ASP A 21 -5.89 -8.24 -12.18
CA ASP A 21 -7.16 -8.30 -12.88
C ASP A 21 -8.31 -8.34 -11.87
N TYR A 22 -9.44 -7.73 -12.23
CA TYR A 22 -10.66 -7.72 -11.44
C TYR A 22 -11.88 -7.47 -12.33
N GLU A 23 -13.03 -7.98 -11.92
CA GLU A 23 -14.31 -7.70 -12.55
C GLU A 23 -15.17 -6.79 -11.66
N GLY A 24 -15.91 -5.87 -12.30
CA GLY A 24 -16.82 -4.94 -11.62
C GLY A 24 -16.31 -3.50 -11.56
N GLU A 25 -16.74 -2.76 -10.53
CA GLU A 25 -16.45 -1.33 -10.35
C GLU A 25 -15.86 -1.06 -8.97
N ILE A 26 -14.76 -0.29 -8.92
CA ILE A 26 -14.16 0.17 -7.66
C ILE A 26 -15.04 1.28 -7.07
N ARG A 27 -15.53 1.08 -5.85
CA ARG A 27 -16.37 2.05 -5.14
C ARG A 27 -15.78 2.41 -3.79
N ASN A 28 -15.94 3.68 -3.42
CA ASN A 28 -15.44 4.20 -2.16
C ASN A 28 -16.52 4.18 -1.07
N ASN A 29 -16.71 3.02 -0.45
CA ASN A 29 -17.77 2.82 0.55
C ASN A 29 -17.31 3.08 2.00
N ALA A 30 -16.00 2.95 2.27
CA ALA A 30 -15.45 2.97 3.62
C ALA A 30 -14.41 4.07 3.86
N HIS A 31 -13.93 4.74 2.81
CA HIS A 31 -12.88 5.76 2.91
C HIS A 31 -13.37 7.10 2.37
N SER A 32 -12.57 8.15 2.57
CA SER A 32 -12.87 9.49 2.07
C SER A 32 -12.61 9.63 0.57
N GLU A 33 -11.64 8.89 0.03
CA GLU A 33 -11.21 9.06 -1.37
C GLU A 33 -10.58 7.79 -1.98
N ILE A 34 -10.76 7.60 -3.30
CA ILE A 34 -10.01 6.64 -4.13
C ILE A 34 -9.48 7.38 -5.36
N LYS A 35 -8.19 7.21 -5.66
CA LYS A 35 -7.50 7.87 -6.77
C LYS A 35 -6.55 6.92 -7.50
N TRP A 36 -6.53 7.04 -8.82
CA TRP A 36 -5.43 6.52 -9.64
C TRP A 36 -4.25 7.47 -9.57
N VAL A 37 -3.10 6.97 -9.13
CA VAL A 37 -1.88 7.77 -8.94
C VAL A 37 -0.72 7.18 -9.74
N LYS A 38 0.18 8.03 -10.23
CA LYS A 38 1.43 7.58 -10.82
C LYS A 38 2.35 7.04 -9.73
N PHE A 39 3.07 5.96 -10.03
CA PHE A 39 4.00 5.36 -9.07
C PHE A 39 5.08 6.33 -8.56
N SER A 40 5.58 7.21 -9.42
CA SER A 40 6.54 8.25 -9.06
C SER A 40 6.05 9.19 -7.95
N ASN A 41 4.74 9.37 -7.86
CA ASN A 41 4.12 10.29 -6.92
C ASN A 41 3.80 9.65 -5.58
N LEU A 42 4.03 8.34 -5.40
CA LEU A 42 3.74 7.67 -4.13
C LEU A 42 4.50 8.33 -2.97
N LEU A 43 5.75 8.77 -3.19
CA LEU A 43 6.55 9.46 -2.16
C LEU A 43 5.99 10.83 -1.72
N GLU A 44 4.99 11.37 -2.42
CA GLU A 44 4.33 12.63 -2.07
C GLU A 44 3.21 12.42 -1.04
N TYR A 45 2.83 11.16 -0.76
CA TYR A 45 1.74 10.82 0.16
C TYR A 45 2.28 10.46 1.54
N ASP A 46 1.50 10.84 2.57
CA ASP A 46 1.73 10.45 3.95
C ASP A 46 1.09 9.07 4.21
N PHE A 47 1.92 8.02 4.20
CA PHE A 47 1.47 6.66 4.46
C PHE A 47 1.47 6.36 5.96
N ILE A 48 0.62 5.41 6.35
CA ILE A 48 0.72 4.84 7.69
C ILE A 48 2.00 3.99 7.80
N SER A 49 2.56 3.92 9.00
CA SER A 49 3.82 3.19 9.27
C SER A 49 3.78 1.72 8.86
N GLY A 50 2.58 1.14 8.83
CA GLY A 50 2.34 -0.22 8.37
C GLY A 50 2.62 -0.44 6.89
N ASP A 51 2.67 0.61 6.07
CA ASP A 51 2.82 0.53 4.61
C ASP A 51 4.23 0.92 4.13
N ASP A 52 5.01 1.64 4.95
CA ASP A 52 6.32 2.19 4.59
C ASP A 52 7.25 1.16 3.95
N ARG A 53 7.36 -0.02 4.57
CA ARG A 53 8.26 -1.07 4.09
C ARG A 53 7.84 -1.58 2.71
N PHE A 54 6.53 -1.70 2.47
CA PHE A 54 6.00 -2.07 1.17
C PHE A 54 6.29 -0.99 0.14
N ILE A 55 5.97 0.28 0.42
CA ILE A 55 6.18 1.40 -0.52
C ILE A 55 7.66 1.50 -0.92
N GLN A 56 8.58 1.41 0.04
CA GLN A 56 10.02 1.46 -0.23
C GLN A 56 10.49 0.27 -1.09
N SER A 57 10.04 -0.95 -0.79
CA SER A 57 10.36 -2.14 -1.57
C SER A 57 9.78 -2.07 -2.98
N PHE A 58 8.55 -1.57 -3.11
CA PHE A 58 7.84 -1.47 -4.37
C PHE A 58 8.51 -0.45 -5.30
N LEU A 59 8.87 0.72 -4.80
CA LEU A 59 9.61 1.74 -5.57
C LEU A 59 10.95 1.20 -6.08
N LYS A 60 11.73 0.52 -5.23
CA LYS A 60 12.99 -0.12 -5.64
C LYS A 60 12.81 -1.16 -6.75
N SER A 61 11.69 -1.88 -6.76
CA SER A 61 11.39 -2.89 -7.77
C SER A 61 11.06 -2.30 -9.15
N LYS A 62 10.48 -1.09 -9.19
CA LYS A 62 10.07 -0.41 -10.42
C LYS A 62 11.15 0.53 -11.00
N SER A 63 12.20 0.81 -10.25
CA SER A 63 13.39 1.53 -10.74
C SER A 63 14.40 0.65 -11.49
N LYS A 64 14.12 -0.64 -11.67
CA LYS A 64 14.87 -1.58 -12.51
C LYS A 64 14.15 -1.79 -13.83
#